data_AF-A0A8J2IIT2-F1
#
_entry.id   AF-A0A8J2IIT2-F1
#
_cell.length_a   1.000
_cell.length_b   1.000
_cell.length_c   1.000
_cell.angle_alpha   90.00
_cell.angle_beta   90.00
_cell.angle_gamma   90.00
#
_symmetry.space_group_name_H-M   'P 1'
#
loop_
_entity.id
_entity.type
_entity.pdbx_description
1 polymer ?
#
loop_
_entity_poly.entity_id
_entity_poly.type
_entity_poly.pdbx_seq_one_letter_code
_entity_poly.pdbx_strand_id
1 'polypeptide(L)'
;MSLPLPTAFDTSSVLTDGDERHALIDINPRGFYIRHPPKPHVLCDAITPDNLLFQTIHMGAAVVDPLKWTLVIDGLVKNSISLSLDQLKQLPQKSVTSFHECYGSPITPPVEAVWRVGNVVWTGVPLAYLISLASPLPEARFVWSDGLDHGTFAGVTADRYQKDLTLDQAQSPEVLIAYKMNGEALTKERGGPVRLVVPGWFGTNSTKWLCRLTLENRRAEGPYTTVFYNEVDPGDPKGMKKRPV
;
A
#
# COMPACT_ATOMS: atom_id res chain seq x y z
N MET A 1 10.99 14.16 18.24
CA MET A 1 12.36 14.57 17.82
C MET A 1 12.65 13.86 16.51
N SER A 2 13.08 14.58 15.47
CA SER A 2 13.50 13.98 14.19
C SER A 2 14.72 13.11 14.39
N LEU A 3 14.71 11.88 13.87
CA LEU A 3 15.90 11.03 13.87
C LEU A 3 16.89 11.57 12.83
N PRO A 4 18.20 11.63 13.13
CA PRO A 4 19.18 11.97 12.12
C PRO A 4 19.14 10.92 11.01
N LEU A 5 19.24 11.37 9.76
CA LEU A 5 19.40 10.47 8.62
C LEU A 5 20.64 9.59 8.85
N PRO A 6 20.52 8.25 8.76
CA PRO A 6 21.69 7.40 8.82
C PRO A 6 22.71 7.81 7.76
N THR A 7 24.00 7.68 8.06
CA THR A 7 25.12 8.14 7.20
C THR A 7 25.16 7.52 5.80
N ALA A 8 24.35 6.48 5.54
CA ALA A 8 24.17 5.82 4.25
C ALA A 8 23.03 6.41 3.38
N PHE A 9 22.32 7.44 3.86
CA PHE A 9 21.28 8.12 3.10
C PHE A 9 21.91 9.23 2.27
N ASP A 10 22.14 8.94 0.99
CA ASP A 10 22.46 9.98 0.03
C ASP A 10 21.18 10.77 -0.31
N THR A 11 21.01 11.93 0.32
CA THR A 11 19.95 12.88 -0.05
C THR A 11 20.30 13.70 -1.29
N SER A 12 21.48 13.50 -1.90
CA SER A 12 21.93 14.32 -3.04
C SER A 12 21.36 13.87 -4.39
N SER A 13 20.68 12.71 -4.43
CA SER A 13 20.00 12.17 -5.60
C SER A 13 18.51 11.91 -5.35
N VAL A 14 17.79 12.92 -4.85
CA VAL A 14 16.32 12.88 -4.87
C VAL A 14 15.89 12.70 -6.32
N LEU A 15 15.24 11.57 -6.59
CA LEU A 15 14.73 11.23 -7.91
C LEU A 15 13.81 12.34 -8.42
N THR A 16 13.84 12.60 -9.72
CA THR A 16 12.85 13.50 -10.33
C THR A 16 11.50 12.79 -10.38
N ASP A 17 10.43 13.58 -10.43
CA ASP A 17 9.07 13.05 -10.44
C ASP A 17 8.87 12.04 -11.58
N GLY A 18 8.56 10.79 -11.22
CA GLY A 18 8.31 9.70 -12.16
C GLY A 18 9.50 8.78 -12.41
N ASP A 19 10.71 9.11 -11.96
CA ASP A 19 11.88 8.23 -12.15
C ASP A 19 11.70 6.88 -11.46
N GLU A 20 10.94 6.84 -10.35
CA GLU A 20 10.62 5.59 -9.64
C GLU A 20 9.89 4.57 -10.54
N ARG A 21 9.24 5.05 -11.62
CA ARG A 21 8.54 4.22 -12.59
C ARG A 21 9.46 3.48 -13.54
N HIS A 22 10.75 3.86 -13.64
CA HIS A 22 11.73 3.12 -14.46
C HIS A 22 11.98 1.70 -13.96
N ALA A 23 11.56 1.38 -12.74
CA ALA A 23 11.59 0.01 -12.21
C ALA A 23 10.49 -0.90 -12.79
N LEU A 24 9.45 -0.35 -13.41
CA LEU A 24 8.38 -1.14 -14.02
C LEU A 24 8.84 -1.71 -15.36
N ILE A 25 8.93 -3.04 -15.44
CA ILE A 25 9.28 -3.77 -16.67
C ILE A 25 8.03 -4.00 -17.54
N ASP A 26 6.94 -4.47 -16.92
CA ASP A 26 5.69 -4.83 -17.61
C ASP A 26 4.52 -4.88 -16.62
N ILE A 27 3.29 -4.98 -17.13
CA ILE A 27 2.11 -5.36 -16.36
C ILE A 27 1.55 -6.65 -16.96
N ASN A 28 1.66 -7.75 -16.20
CA ASN A 28 1.32 -9.09 -16.69
C ASN A 28 0.79 -10.04 -15.59
N PRO A 29 -0.44 -10.58 -15.72
CA PRO A 29 -1.41 -10.24 -16.76
C PRO A 29 -1.95 -8.82 -16.56
N ARG A 30 -2.44 -8.21 -17.65
CA ARG A 30 -3.14 -6.91 -17.60
C ARG A 30 -4.56 -7.09 -17.09
N GLY A 31 -5.09 -6.03 -16.47
CA GLY A 31 -6.50 -5.96 -16.06
C GLY A 31 -6.82 -6.65 -14.74
N PHE A 32 -8.12 -6.77 -14.48
CA PHE A 32 -8.63 -7.25 -13.19
C PHE A 32 -8.35 -8.74 -13.00
N TYR A 33 -7.83 -9.09 -11.82
CA TYR A 33 -7.65 -10.46 -11.39
C TYR A 33 -8.15 -10.65 -9.96
N ILE A 34 -8.85 -11.77 -9.74
CA ILE A 34 -9.25 -12.20 -8.42
C ILE A 34 -8.98 -13.69 -8.22
N ARG A 35 -8.40 -14.04 -7.07
CA ARG A 35 -8.42 -15.39 -6.51
C ARG A 35 -9.30 -15.38 -5.26
N HIS A 36 -10.35 -16.18 -5.29
CA HIS A 36 -11.17 -16.42 -4.10
C HIS A 36 -10.43 -17.37 -3.15
N PRO A 37 -10.49 -17.14 -1.83
CA PRO A 37 -9.99 -18.12 -0.87
C PRO A 37 -10.90 -19.35 -0.86
N PRO A 38 -10.44 -20.48 -0.30
CA PRO A 38 -11.32 -21.62 -0.06
C PRO A 38 -12.38 -21.27 0.99
N LYS A 39 -13.34 -22.18 1.21
CA LYS A 39 -14.35 -22.00 2.26
C LYS A 39 -13.68 -21.87 3.64
N PRO A 40 -14.28 -21.13 4.59
CA PRO A 40 -13.65 -20.88 5.90
C PRO A 40 -13.19 -22.13 6.66
N HIS A 41 -13.92 -23.25 6.56
CA HIS A 41 -13.55 -24.52 7.21
C HIS A 41 -12.31 -25.21 6.63
N VAL A 42 -11.74 -24.68 5.54
CA VAL A 42 -10.46 -25.14 4.97
C VAL A 42 -9.28 -24.34 5.54
N LEU A 43 -9.53 -23.16 6.10
CA LEU A 43 -8.51 -22.28 6.69
C LEU A 43 -8.23 -22.68 8.15
N CYS A 44 -7.62 -23.84 8.33
CA CYS A 44 -7.38 -24.43 9.67
C CYS A 44 -6.10 -23.91 10.35
N ASP A 45 -5.17 -23.35 9.57
CA ASP A 45 -3.89 -22.89 10.08
C ASP A 45 -3.99 -21.48 10.69
N ALA A 46 -3.23 -21.25 11.77
CA ALA A 46 -3.18 -19.94 12.42
C ALA A 46 -2.64 -18.84 11.50
N ILE A 47 -1.71 -19.18 10.60
CA ILE A 47 -1.21 -18.32 9.53
C ILE A 47 -1.68 -18.90 8.21
N THR A 48 -2.40 -18.10 7.43
CA THR A 48 -2.96 -18.54 6.15
C THR A 48 -1.85 -18.74 5.12
N PRO A 49 -1.67 -19.97 4.57
CA PRO A 49 -0.73 -20.22 3.49
C PRO A 49 -1.04 -19.36 2.26
N ASP A 50 -0.02 -18.94 1.52
CA ASP A 50 -0.21 -18.01 0.38
C ASP A 50 -1.17 -18.58 -0.68
N ASN A 51 -1.05 -19.87 -1.00
CA ASN A 51 -1.90 -20.57 -1.97
C ASN A 51 -3.38 -20.64 -1.54
N LEU A 52 -3.69 -20.45 -0.25
CA LEU A 52 -5.06 -20.40 0.28
C LEU A 52 -5.55 -18.97 0.52
N LEU A 53 -4.66 -17.97 0.51
CA LEU A 53 -5.05 -16.58 0.70
C LEU A 53 -5.65 -16.00 -0.59
N PHE A 54 -6.73 -15.22 -0.45
CA PHE A 54 -7.35 -14.48 -1.55
C PHE A 54 -6.34 -13.55 -2.25
N GLN A 55 -6.64 -13.15 -3.49
CA GLN A 55 -5.86 -12.16 -4.22
C GLN A 55 -6.79 -11.22 -4.96
N THR A 56 -6.49 -9.92 -4.96
CA THR A 56 -7.21 -8.93 -5.77
C THR A 56 -6.20 -8.00 -6.42
N ILE A 57 -6.38 -7.78 -7.72
CA ILE A 57 -5.57 -6.90 -8.56
C ILE A 57 -6.51 -6.16 -9.50
N HIS A 58 -6.44 -4.82 -9.55
CA HIS A 58 -7.37 -4.05 -10.36
C HIS A 58 -6.91 -3.85 -11.79
N MET A 59 -5.65 -3.47 -11.98
CA MET A 59 -5.14 -2.98 -13.27
C MET A 59 -4.11 -3.92 -13.91
N GLY A 60 -3.80 -5.02 -13.24
CA GLY A 60 -2.83 -6.03 -13.66
C GLY A 60 -1.63 -6.10 -12.71
N ALA A 61 -0.84 -7.17 -12.81
CA ALA A 61 0.28 -7.39 -11.91
C ALA A 61 1.56 -6.75 -12.45
N ALA A 62 2.09 -5.73 -11.77
CA ALA A 62 3.34 -5.10 -12.16
C ALA A 62 4.52 -6.08 -12.00
N VAL A 63 5.32 -6.21 -13.05
CA VAL A 63 6.62 -6.88 -13.08
C VAL A 63 7.67 -5.82 -12.81
N VAL A 64 8.30 -5.88 -11.65
CA VAL A 64 9.19 -4.83 -11.15
C VAL A 64 10.63 -5.35 -11.12
N ASP A 65 11.57 -4.57 -11.64
CA ASP A 65 13.01 -4.78 -11.48
C ASP A 65 13.45 -4.41 -10.06
N PRO A 66 13.82 -5.36 -9.18
CA PRO A 66 14.18 -5.05 -7.80
C PRO A 66 15.48 -4.23 -7.68
N LEU A 67 16.35 -4.24 -8.70
CA LEU A 67 17.61 -3.48 -8.70
C LEU A 67 17.40 -2.01 -9.04
N LYS A 68 16.33 -1.69 -9.77
CA LYS A 68 15.94 -0.31 -10.11
C LYS A 68 14.86 0.22 -9.17
N TRP A 69 14.18 -0.66 -8.44
CA TRP A 69 13.12 -0.27 -7.53
C TRP A 69 13.66 0.70 -6.47
N THR A 70 12.91 1.77 -6.29
CA THR A 70 13.19 2.81 -5.32
C THR A 70 11.89 3.26 -4.68
N LEU A 71 11.90 3.51 -3.36
CA LEU A 71 10.84 4.20 -2.65
C LEU A 71 11.18 5.68 -2.50
N VAL A 72 10.31 6.54 -3.02
CA VAL A 72 10.40 7.98 -2.86
C VAL A 72 9.47 8.44 -1.73
N ILE A 73 9.95 9.32 -0.85
CA ILE A 73 9.16 9.98 0.19
C ILE A 73 9.36 11.48 0.08
N ASP A 74 8.30 12.22 -0.23
CA ASP A 74 8.38 13.64 -0.60
C ASP A 74 7.12 14.44 -0.22
N GLY A 75 6.94 15.61 -0.83
CA GLY A 75 5.83 16.54 -0.57
C GLY A 75 6.13 17.45 0.61
N LEU A 76 5.20 17.53 1.57
CA LEU A 76 5.26 18.37 2.76
C LEU A 76 6.21 17.79 3.82
N VAL A 77 7.49 17.71 3.48
CA VAL A 77 8.58 17.19 4.32
C VAL A 77 9.78 18.13 4.33
N LYS A 78 10.60 18.09 5.37
CA LYS A 78 11.89 18.81 5.40
C LYS A 78 12.97 18.07 4.61
N ASN A 79 12.91 16.74 4.62
CA ASN A 79 13.88 15.87 3.96
C ASN A 79 13.14 14.97 2.98
N SER A 80 13.25 15.25 1.68
CA SER A 80 12.85 14.27 0.67
C SER A 80 13.84 13.11 0.68
N ILE A 81 13.32 11.88 0.65
CA ILE A 81 14.10 10.66 0.79
C ILE A 81 13.85 9.76 -0.42
N SER A 82 14.91 9.12 -0.90
CA SER A 82 14.88 8.09 -1.93
C SER A 82 15.62 6.87 -1.41
N LEU A 83 15.00 5.69 -1.47
CA LEU A 83 15.54 4.45 -0.88
C LEU A 83 15.51 3.29 -1.87
N SER A 84 16.67 2.74 -2.19
CA SER A 84 16.74 1.46 -2.90
C SER A 84 16.22 0.31 -2.04
N LEU A 85 15.94 -0.84 -2.66
CA LEU A 85 15.50 -2.03 -1.94
C LEU A 85 16.52 -2.50 -0.89
N ASP A 86 17.81 -2.42 -1.21
CA ASP A 86 18.89 -2.84 -0.31
C ASP A 86 19.04 -1.88 0.87
N GLN A 87 18.93 -0.57 0.65
CA GLN A 87 18.92 0.41 1.73
C GLN A 87 17.71 0.21 2.65
N LEU A 88 16.51 -0.01 2.09
CA LEU A 88 15.31 -0.28 2.88
C LEU A 88 15.49 -1.49 3.80
N LYS A 89 16.11 -2.57 3.32
CA LYS A 89 16.37 -3.80 4.09
C LYS A 89 17.41 -3.63 5.20
N GLN A 90 18.24 -2.59 5.15
CA GLN A 90 19.20 -2.26 6.20
C GLN A 90 18.59 -1.43 7.35
N LEU A 91 17.36 -0.93 7.19
CA LEU A 91 16.66 -0.16 8.22
C LEU A 91 16.05 -1.07 9.29
N PRO A 92 15.68 -0.52 10.47
CA PRO A 92 14.98 -1.27 11.50
C PRO A 92 13.72 -1.95 10.94
N GLN A 93 13.69 -3.27 10.99
CA GLN A 93 12.54 -4.07 10.56
C GLN A 93 11.75 -4.60 11.76
N LYS A 94 10.46 -4.85 11.55
CA LYS A 94 9.60 -5.58 12.49
C LYS A 94 8.68 -6.52 11.74
N SER A 95 8.16 -7.51 12.46
CA SER A 95 7.10 -8.41 11.97
C SER A 95 5.78 -8.08 12.67
N VAL A 96 4.69 -8.07 11.90
CA VAL A 96 3.31 -7.92 12.40
C VAL A 96 2.49 -9.07 11.86
N THR A 97 1.81 -9.78 12.76
CA THR A 97 0.78 -10.73 12.37
C THR A 97 -0.56 -10.01 12.37
N SER A 98 -1.24 -9.95 11.23
CA SER A 98 -2.52 -9.26 11.11
C SER A 98 -3.45 -9.93 10.12
N PHE A 99 -4.75 -9.76 10.36
CA PHE A 99 -5.75 -10.07 9.35
C PHE A 99 -5.59 -9.13 8.16
N HIS A 100 -5.47 -9.73 6.97
CA HIS A 100 -5.58 -9.03 5.70
C HIS A 100 -6.96 -9.32 5.14
N GLU A 101 -7.80 -8.31 4.98
CA GLU A 101 -9.20 -8.48 4.57
C GLU A 101 -9.52 -7.62 3.34
N CYS A 102 -10.22 -8.19 2.36
CA CYS A 102 -10.75 -7.43 1.23
C CYS A 102 -12.10 -6.83 1.59
N TYR A 103 -12.27 -5.53 1.31
CA TYR A 103 -13.58 -4.88 1.42
C TYR A 103 -14.66 -5.56 0.56
N GLY A 104 -14.30 -6.17 -0.57
CA GLY A 104 -15.25 -6.70 -1.54
C GLY A 104 -15.25 -5.88 -2.84
N SER A 105 -16.39 -5.85 -3.53
CA SER A 105 -16.51 -5.10 -4.79
C SER A 105 -16.59 -3.60 -4.49
N PRO A 106 -15.71 -2.77 -5.08
CA PRO A 106 -15.80 -1.31 -4.94
C PRO A 106 -16.94 -0.69 -5.77
N ILE A 107 -17.54 -1.44 -6.69
CA ILE A 107 -18.63 -1.00 -7.57
C ILE A 107 -19.98 -1.38 -6.96
N THR A 108 -20.02 -2.54 -6.31
CA THR A 108 -21.20 -3.08 -5.63
C THR A 108 -20.79 -3.38 -4.20
N PRO A 109 -20.81 -2.37 -3.31
CA PRO A 109 -20.54 -2.55 -1.88
C PRO A 109 -21.23 -3.80 -1.36
N PRO A 110 -20.51 -4.70 -0.67
CA PRO A 110 -21.12 -5.94 -0.21
C PRO A 110 -22.10 -5.65 0.92
N VAL A 111 -23.22 -6.35 0.90
CA VAL A 111 -24.23 -6.36 1.97
C VAL A 111 -24.05 -7.54 2.92
N GLU A 112 -23.19 -8.49 2.56
CA GLU A 112 -22.85 -9.69 3.33
C GLU A 112 -21.32 -9.86 3.41
N ALA A 113 -20.85 -10.62 4.40
CA ALA A 113 -19.42 -10.90 4.55
C ALA A 113 -18.87 -11.63 3.31
N VAL A 114 -17.84 -11.05 2.69
CA VAL A 114 -17.26 -11.61 1.45
C VAL A 114 -16.30 -12.78 1.70
N TRP A 115 -15.97 -13.06 2.97
CA TRP A 115 -15.04 -14.11 3.43
C TRP A 115 -13.69 -14.09 2.72
N ARG A 116 -13.23 -12.90 2.30
CA ARG A 116 -11.92 -12.66 1.68
C ARG A 116 -10.96 -12.14 2.73
N VAL A 117 -10.58 -13.02 3.64
CA VAL A 117 -9.71 -12.69 4.78
C VAL A 117 -8.71 -13.81 5.00
N GLY A 118 -7.53 -13.46 5.51
CA GLY A 118 -6.58 -14.43 6.05
C GLY A 118 -5.63 -13.77 7.04
N ASN A 119 -5.05 -14.57 7.92
CA ASN A 119 -4.10 -14.09 8.94
C ASN A 119 -2.67 -14.25 8.41
N VAL A 120 -1.91 -13.17 8.38
CA VAL A 120 -0.65 -13.09 7.63
C VAL A 120 0.44 -12.45 8.49
N VAL A 121 1.67 -12.96 8.40
CA VAL A 121 2.84 -12.32 9.00
C VAL A 121 3.52 -11.42 7.96
N TRP A 122 3.53 -10.13 8.19
CA TRP A 122 4.21 -9.14 7.35
C TRP A 122 5.52 -8.72 8.01
N THR A 123 6.61 -8.66 7.23
CA THR A 123 7.89 -8.14 7.73
C THR A 123 8.39 -7.01 6.85
N GLY A 124 8.80 -5.91 7.48
CA GLY A 124 9.20 -4.68 6.80
C GLY A 124 9.64 -3.58 7.75
N VAL A 125 9.83 -2.38 7.20
CA VAL A 125 10.20 -1.18 7.95
C VAL A 125 8.94 -0.49 8.48
N PRO A 126 8.88 -0.07 9.75
CA PRO A 126 7.76 0.75 10.25
C PRO A 126 7.63 2.05 9.45
N LEU A 127 6.44 2.36 8.93
CA LEU A 127 6.22 3.61 8.20
C LEU A 127 6.48 4.84 9.08
N ALA A 128 6.11 4.77 10.37
CA ALA A 128 6.39 5.83 11.34
C ALA A 128 7.89 6.20 11.42
N TYR A 129 8.78 5.21 11.27
CA TYR A 129 10.23 5.45 11.25
C TYR A 129 10.63 6.27 10.03
N LEU A 130 10.17 5.89 8.84
CA LEU A 130 10.45 6.60 7.60
C LEU A 130 9.88 8.02 7.60
N ILE A 131 8.65 8.20 8.09
CA ILE A 131 8.04 9.52 8.29
C ILE A 131 8.90 10.37 9.22
N SER A 132 9.43 9.80 10.31
CA SER A 132 10.29 10.55 11.24
C SER A 132 11.60 11.03 10.61
N LEU A 133 12.17 10.27 9.67
CA LEU A 133 13.35 10.66 8.90
C LEU A 133 13.00 11.80 7.93
N ALA A 134 11.86 11.70 7.24
CA ALA A 134 11.40 12.71 6.30
C ALA A 134 11.08 14.05 6.99
N SER A 135 10.73 14.00 8.28
CA SER A 135 10.41 15.17 9.12
C SER A 135 9.28 16.03 8.52
N PRO A 136 8.01 15.62 8.71
CA PRO A 136 6.86 16.29 8.10
C PRO A 136 6.79 17.78 8.45
N LEU A 137 6.32 18.59 7.50
CA LEU A 137 5.99 19.99 7.74
C LEU A 137 4.67 20.11 8.54
N PRO A 138 4.46 21.22 9.28
CA PRO A 138 3.26 21.42 10.11
C PRO A 138 1.92 21.33 9.35
N GLU A 139 1.93 21.50 8.04
CA GLU A 139 0.77 21.47 7.16
C GLU A 139 0.41 20.05 6.68
N ALA A 140 1.30 19.06 6.84
CA ALA A 140 1.05 17.69 6.40
C ALA A 140 -0.13 17.07 7.17
N ARG A 141 -1.10 16.50 6.45
CA ARG A 141 -2.32 15.87 7.00
C ARG A 141 -2.53 14.45 6.50
N PHE A 142 -2.04 14.13 5.31
CA PHE A 142 -2.22 12.85 4.66
C PHE A 142 -0.88 12.33 4.12
N VAL A 143 -0.81 11.02 3.98
CA VAL A 143 0.26 10.32 3.25
C VAL A 143 -0.40 9.61 2.08
N TRP A 144 -0.12 10.09 0.87
CA TRP A 144 -0.54 9.43 -0.35
C TRP A 144 0.39 8.26 -0.61
N SER A 145 -0.12 7.18 -1.18
CA SER A 145 0.63 5.97 -1.51
C SER A 145 0.35 5.61 -2.96
N ASP A 146 1.42 5.52 -3.74
CA ASP A 146 1.35 5.21 -5.18
C ASP A 146 1.98 3.84 -5.46
N GLY A 147 1.22 3.02 -6.19
CA GLY A 147 1.71 1.78 -6.80
C GLY A 147 2.21 2.00 -8.23
N LEU A 148 3.09 1.10 -8.69
CA LEU A 148 3.57 1.09 -10.07
C LEU A 148 2.53 0.59 -11.08
N ASP A 149 1.48 -0.09 -10.63
CA ASP A 149 0.44 -0.60 -11.52
C ASP A 149 -0.44 0.52 -12.07
N HIS A 150 -0.83 0.40 -13.34
CA HIS A 150 -1.66 1.36 -14.05
C HIS A 150 -2.53 0.63 -15.09
N GLY A 151 -3.63 1.25 -15.50
CA GLY A 151 -4.54 0.65 -16.47
C GLY A 151 -5.99 1.04 -16.25
N THR A 152 -6.90 0.22 -16.77
CA THR A 152 -8.34 0.49 -16.70
C THR A 152 -9.04 -0.55 -15.84
N PHE A 153 -9.86 -0.09 -14.90
CA PHE A 153 -10.75 -0.92 -14.12
C PHE A 153 -12.17 -0.33 -14.15
N ALA A 154 -13.17 -1.15 -14.48
CA ALA A 154 -14.57 -0.73 -14.53
C ALA A 154 -14.84 0.52 -15.38
N GLY A 155 -14.14 0.68 -16.49
CA GLY A 155 -14.25 1.83 -17.39
C GLY A 155 -13.51 3.09 -16.92
N VAL A 156 -12.83 3.06 -15.76
CA VAL A 156 -12.01 4.16 -15.25
C VAL A 156 -10.54 3.83 -15.46
N THR A 157 -9.85 4.69 -16.22
CA THR A 157 -8.40 4.59 -16.42
C THR A 157 -7.68 5.35 -15.32
N ALA A 158 -6.66 4.74 -14.73
CA ALA A 158 -5.77 5.37 -13.77
C ALA A 158 -4.31 5.18 -14.21
N ASP A 159 -3.50 6.23 -14.04
CA ASP A 159 -2.05 6.23 -14.29
C ASP A 159 -1.26 5.54 -13.15
N ARG A 160 -1.91 5.29 -12.01
CA ARG A 160 -1.40 4.55 -10.85
C ARG A 160 -2.55 4.07 -9.96
N TYR A 161 -2.28 3.04 -9.15
CA TYR A 161 -3.10 2.78 -7.97
C TYR A 161 -2.71 3.77 -6.87
N GLN A 162 -3.61 4.67 -6.50
CA GLN A 162 -3.36 5.69 -5.47
C GLN A 162 -4.40 5.63 -4.35
N LYS A 163 -3.89 5.55 -3.12
CA LYS A 163 -4.64 5.60 -1.86
C LYS A 163 -4.00 6.59 -0.90
N ASP A 164 -4.71 6.94 0.16
CA ASP A 164 -4.16 7.76 1.23
C ASP A 164 -4.52 7.26 2.62
N LEU A 165 -3.72 7.70 3.58
CA LEU A 165 -3.98 7.61 5.01
C LEU A 165 -3.88 9.01 5.61
N THR A 166 -4.59 9.27 6.70
CA THR A 166 -4.22 10.41 7.55
C THR A 166 -2.80 10.20 8.09
N LEU A 167 -2.10 11.30 8.38
CA LEU A 167 -0.75 11.24 8.93
C LEU A 167 -0.70 10.43 10.24
N ASP A 168 -1.71 10.60 11.10
CA ASP A 168 -1.83 9.86 12.36
C ASP A 168 -1.97 8.35 12.13
N GLN A 169 -2.79 7.93 11.16
CA GLN A 169 -2.93 6.52 10.79
C GLN A 169 -1.62 5.96 10.22
N ALA A 170 -0.95 6.73 9.35
CA ALA A 170 0.32 6.33 8.76
C ALA A 170 1.45 6.18 9.80
N GLN A 171 1.37 6.92 10.91
CA GLN A 171 2.29 6.83 12.04
C GLN A 171 1.92 5.75 13.06
N SER A 172 0.83 5.00 12.85
CA SER A 172 0.48 3.86 13.70
C SER A 172 1.64 2.87 13.76
N PRO A 173 1.95 2.31 14.95
CA PRO A 173 3.12 1.45 15.13
C PRO A 173 3.08 0.20 14.25
N GLU A 174 1.91 -0.25 13.81
CA GLU A 174 1.73 -1.49 13.04
C GLU A 174 1.81 -1.32 11.52
N VAL A 175 1.81 -0.08 11.00
CA VAL A 175 1.88 0.17 9.56
C VAL A 175 3.29 -0.07 9.05
N LEU A 176 3.41 -0.87 7.98
CA LEU A 176 4.69 -1.33 7.45
C LEU A 176 4.85 -1.03 5.96
N ILE A 177 6.09 -0.70 5.60
CA ILE A 177 6.62 -0.88 4.26
C ILE A 177 7.20 -2.30 4.19
N ALA A 178 6.38 -3.25 3.77
CA ALA A 178 6.66 -4.68 3.83
C ALA A 178 7.34 -5.18 2.56
N TYR A 179 8.33 -6.05 2.73
CA TYR A 179 9.03 -6.75 1.65
C TYR A 179 9.04 -8.28 1.85
N LYS A 180 8.43 -8.77 2.93
CA LYS A 180 8.16 -10.20 3.16
C LYS A 180 6.74 -10.46 3.64
N MET A 181 6.24 -11.64 3.29
CA MET A 181 4.97 -12.21 3.72
C MET A 181 5.20 -13.66 4.14
N ASN A 182 4.75 -14.02 5.34
CA ASN A 182 4.90 -15.36 5.92
C ASN A 182 6.36 -15.88 5.90
N GLY A 183 7.33 -14.99 6.15
CA GLY A 183 8.76 -15.31 6.17
C GLY A 183 9.47 -15.23 4.81
N GLU A 184 8.71 -15.30 3.71
CA GLU A 184 9.24 -15.29 2.34
C GLU A 184 9.18 -13.90 1.70
N ALA A 185 10.03 -13.66 0.70
CA ALA A 185 9.96 -12.43 -0.10
C ALA A 185 8.60 -12.30 -0.80
N LEU A 186 8.09 -11.07 -0.95
CA LEU A 186 6.85 -10.84 -1.67
C LEU A 186 6.96 -11.30 -3.13
N THR A 187 6.03 -12.15 -3.55
CA THR A 187 5.86 -12.46 -4.97
C THR A 187 5.32 -11.26 -5.74
N LYS A 188 5.46 -11.29 -7.06
CA LYS A 188 4.92 -10.28 -7.97
C LYS A 188 3.43 -10.00 -7.67
N GLU A 189 2.62 -11.04 -7.55
CA GLU A 189 1.17 -10.94 -7.33
C GLU A 189 0.81 -10.31 -5.96
N ARG A 190 1.70 -10.49 -4.98
CA ARG A 190 1.60 -9.92 -3.63
C ARG A 190 2.14 -8.51 -3.51
N GLY A 191 2.55 -7.90 -4.63
CA GLY A 191 3.08 -6.53 -4.65
C GLY A 191 4.58 -6.46 -4.50
N GLY A 192 5.31 -7.55 -4.78
CA GLY A 192 6.76 -7.58 -4.73
C GLY A 192 7.39 -6.56 -5.70
N PRO A 193 8.52 -5.94 -5.32
CA PRO A 193 9.33 -6.27 -4.15
C PRO A 193 8.81 -5.69 -2.83
N VAL A 194 7.96 -4.65 -2.87
CA VAL A 194 7.54 -3.89 -1.68
C VAL A 194 6.08 -3.44 -1.78
N ARG A 195 5.36 -3.56 -0.65
CA ARG A 195 4.00 -3.03 -0.50
C ARG A 195 3.83 -2.25 0.80
N LEU A 196 2.85 -1.37 0.83
CA LEU A 196 2.27 -0.85 2.07
C LEU A 196 1.38 -1.92 2.70
N VAL A 197 1.44 -2.04 4.03
CA VAL A 197 0.55 -2.88 4.85
C VAL A 197 -0.02 -2.03 5.97
N VAL A 198 -1.35 -1.99 6.07
CA VAL A 198 -2.09 -1.18 7.05
C VAL A 198 -2.99 -2.11 7.88
N PRO A 199 -2.50 -2.66 9.00
CA PRO A 199 -3.30 -3.52 9.87
C PRO A 199 -4.55 -2.81 10.39
N GLY A 200 -5.65 -3.55 10.51
CA GLY A 200 -6.94 -3.02 10.96
C GLY A 200 -7.75 -2.28 9.87
N TRP A 201 -7.22 -2.17 8.65
CA TRP A 201 -7.90 -1.57 7.50
C TRP A 201 -8.11 -2.60 6.40
N PHE A 202 -9.12 -2.38 5.56
CA PHE A 202 -9.28 -3.19 4.36
C PHE A 202 -8.06 -3.06 3.45
N GLY A 203 -7.73 -4.15 2.77
CA GLY A 203 -6.54 -4.30 1.92
C GLY A 203 -6.47 -3.34 0.75
N THR A 204 -7.55 -2.62 0.42
CA THR A 204 -7.52 -1.47 -0.49
C THR A 204 -6.51 -0.41 -0.04
N ASN A 205 -6.36 -0.19 1.27
CA ASN A 205 -5.40 0.77 1.84
C ASN A 205 -3.95 0.22 1.90
N SER A 206 -3.72 -1.02 1.50
CA SER A 206 -2.41 -1.68 1.50
C SER A 206 -1.83 -1.74 0.08
N THR A 207 -1.43 -0.58 -0.45
CA THR A 207 -0.93 -0.38 -1.82
C THR A 207 0.20 -1.34 -2.18
N LYS A 208 0.04 -2.07 -3.29
CA LYS A 208 1.02 -3.02 -3.82
C LYS A 208 1.98 -2.33 -4.80
N TRP A 209 3.16 -2.92 -5.00
CA TRP A 209 4.21 -2.38 -5.88
C TRP A 209 4.50 -0.91 -5.55
N LEU A 210 4.57 -0.63 -4.25
CA LEU A 210 4.67 0.72 -3.73
C LEU A 210 5.96 1.36 -4.26
N CYS A 211 5.86 2.56 -4.82
CA CYS A 211 7.01 3.33 -5.30
C CYS A 211 7.12 4.72 -4.67
N ARG A 212 6.02 5.30 -4.18
CA ARG A 212 6.05 6.65 -3.61
C ARG A 212 5.10 6.84 -2.44
N LEU A 213 5.55 7.67 -1.50
CA LEU A 213 4.76 8.21 -0.40
C LEU A 213 4.87 9.74 -0.40
N THR A 214 3.78 10.44 -0.71
CA THR A 214 3.78 11.91 -0.77
C THR A 214 2.99 12.46 0.40
N LEU A 215 3.63 13.30 1.22
CA LEU A 215 2.96 13.96 2.33
C LEU A 215 2.24 15.20 1.84
N GLU A 216 0.95 15.30 2.14
CA GLU A 216 0.08 16.33 1.59
C GLU A 216 -0.90 16.88 2.63
N ASN A 217 -1.44 18.07 2.38
CA ASN A 217 -2.42 18.70 3.27
C ASN A 217 -3.88 18.31 2.93
N ARG A 218 -4.06 17.53 1.86
CA ARG A 218 -5.34 17.16 1.28
C ARG A 218 -5.37 15.67 0.92
N ARG A 219 -6.59 15.16 0.67
CA ARG A 219 -6.79 13.78 0.20
C ARG A 219 -6.18 13.56 -1.19
N ALA A 220 -5.79 12.33 -1.46
CA ALA A 220 -5.36 11.89 -2.79
C ALA A 220 -6.54 11.97 -3.78
N GLU A 221 -6.23 12.30 -5.04
CA GLU A 221 -7.25 12.52 -6.07
C GLU A 221 -7.57 11.25 -6.87
N GLY A 222 -6.68 10.25 -6.82
CA GLY A 222 -6.80 9.03 -7.61
C GLY A 222 -8.15 8.31 -7.42
N PRO A 223 -8.65 7.61 -8.45
CA PRO A 223 -10.00 7.05 -8.45
C PRO A 223 -10.22 5.98 -7.37
N TYR A 224 -9.17 5.32 -6.88
CA TYR A 224 -9.28 4.37 -5.76
C TYR A 224 -9.46 5.04 -4.39
N THR A 225 -9.22 6.35 -4.32
CA THR A 225 -9.48 7.20 -3.16
C THR A 225 -10.81 7.93 -3.28
N THR A 226 -11.16 8.41 -4.47
CA THR A 226 -12.29 9.35 -4.68
C THR A 226 -13.54 8.73 -5.27
N VAL A 227 -13.42 7.66 -6.06
CA VAL A 227 -14.54 7.04 -6.80
C VAL A 227 -14.87 5.67 -6.22
N PHE A 228 -13.88 4.77 -6.22
CA PHE A 228 -13.98 3.43 -5.67
C PHE A 228 -13.78 3.44 -4.16
N TYR A 229 -14.22 2.38 -3.48
CA TYR A 229 -13.95 2.19 -2.04
C TYR A 229 -14.44 3.35 -1.16
N ASN A 230 -15.58 3.93 -1.53
CA ASN A 230 -16.31 4.90 -0.74
C ASN A 230 -17.74 4.39 -0.54
N GLU A 231 -18.12 4.16 0.71
CA GLU A 231 -19.45 3.71 1.08
C GLU A 231 -20.28 4.87 1.63
N VAL A 232 -21.61 4.70 1.61
CA VAL A 232 -22.50 5.63 2.33
C VAL A 232 -22.17 5.55 3.81
N ASP A 233 -22.01 6.69 4.45
CA ASP A 233 -21.77 6.75 5.89
C ASP A 233 -22.94 6.07 6.63
N PRO A 234 -22.69 4.99 7.40
CA PRO A 234 -23.75 4.33 8.16
C PRO A 234 -24.45 5.28 9.16
N GLY A 235 -23.77 6.34 9.58
CA GLY A 235 -24.31 7.40 10.42
C GLY A 235 -25.12 8.46 9.68
N ASP A 236 -25.19 8.43 8.34
CA ASP A 236 -26.00 9.33 7.53
C ASP A 236 -27.23 8.62 6.94
N PRO A 237 -28.39 8.63 7.62
CA PRO A 237 -29.60 7.97 7.14
C PRO A 237 -30.17 8.57 5.85
N LYS A 238 -29.71 9.76 5.42
CA LYS A 238 -30.10 10.37 4.15
C LYS A 238 -29.23 9.91 2.98
N GLY A 239 -28.14 9.20 3.25
CA GLY A 239 -27.24 8.65 2.25
C GLY A 239 -26.48 9.69 1.42
N MET A 240 -26.34 10.91 1.92
CA MET A 240 -25.72 12.01 1.19
C MET A 240 -24.20 12.05 1.41
N LYS A 241 -23.74 11.59 2.58
CA LYS A 241 -22.34 11.51 2.95
C LYS A 241 -21.78 10.16 2.57
N LYS A 242 -20.62 10.18 1.93
CA LYS A 242 -19.78 9.01 1.73
C LYS A 242 -18.55 9.10 2.62
N ARG A 243 -18.07 7.94 3.05
CA ARG A 243 -16.79 7.79 3.76
C ARG A 243 -15.90 6.78 3.02
N PRO A 244 -14.57 6.94 3.09
CA PRO A 244 -13.64 5.90 2.63
C PRO A 244 -13.79 4.64 3.48
N VAL A 245 -13.53 3.49 2.86
CA VAL A 245 -13.46 2.18 3.53
C VAL A 245 -12.02 1.75 3.80
#